data_AF-A0A2V8YXA1-F1
#
_entry.id   AF-A0A2V8YXA1-F1
#
_cell.length_a   1.000
_cell.length_b   1.000
_cell.length_c   1.000
_cell.angle_alpha   90.00
_cell.angle_beta   90.00
_cell.angle_gamma   90.00
#
_symmetry.space_group_name_H-M   'P 1'
#
loop_
_entity.id
_entity.type
_entity.pdbx_description
1 polymer ?
#
loop_
_entity_poly.entity_id
_entity_poly.type
_entity_poly.pdbx_seq_one_letter_code
_entity_poly.pdbx_strand_id
1 'polypeptide(L)'
;MKNSLNFASTCLKVVDTRRPQKGELIVKKHRIVWSTLLLVFALWSQPSQFAQDTSTRAQEPDRERRASMVGLVRTISTIEVTDFTQYGSYESWQTLRERHLRDLNGWLARFYSREANVHFGDMPEILPGWNLRLNVNADGQGFVLLLEDSADKTGYAVLNDERGVIRECKYLH
;
A
#
# COMPACT_ATOMS: atom_id res chain seq x y z
N MET A 1 -17.51 45.25 -45.90
CA MET A 1 -16.32 46.00 -46.36
C MET A 1 -15.13 45.04 -46.32
N LYS A 2 -14.59 44.65 -47.50
CA LYS A 2 -13.34 43.87 -47.74
C LYS A 2 -13.27 42.47 -47.10
N ASN A 3 -12.81 41.37 -47.68
CA ASN A 3 -12.28 40.91 -48.98
C ASN A 3 -12.36 39.36 -48.85
N SER A 4 -12.89 38.59 -49.81
CA SER A 4 -12.18 37.98 -50.96
C SER A 4 -10.90 37.21 -50.54
N LEU A 5 -10.58 35.98 -50.95
CA LEU A 5 -10.86 35.15 -52.14
C LEU A 5 -10.81 33.65 -51.72
N ASN A 6 -11.68 32.75 -52.17
CA ASN A 6 -11.68 32.09 -53.49
C ASN A 6 -10.33 31.45 -53.89
N PHE A 7 -10.28 30.13 -54.08
CA PHE A 7 -10.34 29.58 -55.43
C PHE A 7 -10.52 28.06 -55.41
N ALA A 8 -11.51 27.61 -56.16
CA ALA A 8 -11.80 26.22 -56.49
C ALA A 8 -11.04 25.81 -57.77
N SER A 9 -11.03 24.50 -58.01
CA SER A 9 -10.94 23.86 -59.34
C SER A 9 -9.56 23.94 -60.02
N THR A 10 -9.01 22.90 -60.64
CA THR A 10 -9.61 22.12 -61.73
C THR A 10 -8.76 20.89 -62.04
N CYS A 11 -9.41 19.81 -62.45
CA CYS A 11 -8.84 18.60 -63.03
C CYS A 11 -7.97 18.85 -64.29
N LEU A 12 -6.99 17.99 -64.55
CA LEU A 12 -6.67 17.55 -65.91
C LEU A 12 -5.98 16.16 -65.89
N LYS A 13 -6.57 15.20 -66.62
CA LYS A 13 -5.97 13.90 -67.00
C LYS A 13 -5.18 14.08 -68.30
N VAL A 14 -4.01 13.44 -68.45
CA VAL A 14 -3.55 12.84 -69.73
C VAL A 14 -2.68 11.61 -69.46
N VAL A 15 -2.82 10.66 -70.37
CA VAL A 15 -2.43 9.25 -70.50
C VAL A 15 -0.94 9.01 -70.82
N ASP A 16 -0.40 7.97 -70.16
CA ASP A 16 0.50 6.88 -70.60
C ASP A 16 1.86 7.15 -71.29
N THR A 17 2.91 6.49 -70.79
CA THR A 17 3.68 5.51 -71.57
C THR A 17 4.72 4.74 -70.73
N ARG A 18 4.79 3.43 -71.00
CA ARG A 18 5.89 2.44 -70.81
C ARG A 18 5.90 1.54 -69.55
N ARG A 19 5.51 0.27 -69.76
CA ARG A 19 6.15 -0.95 -69.19
C ARG A 19 7.25 -1.45 -70.15
N PRO A 20 8.11 -2.46 -69.83
CA PRO A 20 8.20 -3.37 -68.65
C PRO A 20 9.63 -3.41 -68.01
N GLN A 21 9.89 -3.99 -66.82
CA GLN A 21 10.18 -5.40 -66.46
C GLN A 21 10.34 -5.44 -64.92
N LYS A 22 9.62 -6.23 -64.13
CA LYS A 22 9.78 -7.67 -63.81
C LYS A 22 11.23 -8.07 -63.44
N GLY A 23 11.54 -8.02 -62.15
CA GLY A 23 12.70 -8.67 -61.56
C GLY A 23 13.26 -7.88 -60.38
N GLU A 24 13.40 -8.54 -59.23
CA GLU A 24 14.28 -8.14 -58.13
C GLU A 24 13.94 -6.85 -57.36
N LEU A 25 13.14 -6.99 -56.30
CA LEU A 25 13.36 -6.24 -55.05
C LEU A 25 12.59 -6.88 -53.88
N ILE A 26 12.53 -8.21 -53.81
CA ILE A 26 11.97 -8.96 -52.67
C ILE A 26 13.10 -9.38 -51.71
N VAL A 27 14.03 -8.49 -51.37
CA VAL A 27 15.09 -8.82 -50.39
C VAL A 27 15.35 -7.70 -49.37
N LYS A 28 14.85 -6.47 -49.57
CA LYS A 28 15.15 -5.36 -48.63
C LYS A 28 14.10 -5.11 -47.55
N LYS A 29 12.92 -5.73 -47.59
CA LYS A 29 11.83 -5.42 -46.63
C LYS A 29 11.82 -6.27 -45.35
N HIS A 30 12.46 -7.44 -45.35
CA HIS A 30 12.44 -8.35 -44.18
C HIS A 30 13.48 -8.02 -43.10
N ARG A 31 14.54 -7.26 -43.42
CA ARG A 31 15.64 -7.01 -42.47
C ARG A 31 15.35 -5.89 -41.45
N ILE A 32 14.37 -5.03 -41.71
CA ILE A 32 14.02 -3.90 -40.84
C ILE A 32 13.00 -4.30 -39.76
N VAL A 33 12.11 -5.26 -40.04
CA VAL A 33 11.06 -5.68 -39.10
C VAL A 33 11.62 -6.51 -37.94
N TRP A 34 12.72 -7.23 -38.15
CA TRP A 34 13.31 -8.08 -37.12
C TRP A 34 14.13 -7.31 -36.07
N SER A 35 14.68 -6.15 -36.42
CA SER A 35 15.51 -5.35 -35.50
C SER A 35 14.69 -4.62 -34.42
N THR A 36 13.44 -4.26 -34.71
CA THR A 36 12.55 -3.62 -33.72
C THR A 36 11.95 -4.61 -32.73
N LEU A 37 11.71 -5.86 -33.15
CA LEU A 37 11.21 -6.92 -32.25
C LEU A 37 12.26 -7.38 -31.23
N LEU A 38 13.54 -7.46 -31.63
CA LEU A 38 14.63 -7.83 -30.73
C LEU A 38 14.90 -6.79 -29.62
N LEU A 39 14.67 -5.50 -29.92
CA LEU A 39 14.91 -4.41 -28.96
C LEU A 39 13.85 -4.39 -27.84
N VAL A 40 12.59 -4.69 -28.16
CA VAL A 40 11.51 -4.78 -27.15
C VAL A 40 11.69 -6.03 -26.25
N PHE A 41 12.21 -7.13 -26.80
CA PHE A 41 12.46 -8.34 -26.02
C PHE A 41 13.63 -8.20 -25.04
N ALA A 42 14.67 -7.43 -25.40
CA ALA A 42 15.83 -7.19 -24.53
C ALA A 42 15.52 -6.30 -23.31
N LEU A 43 14.47 -5.48 -23.38
CA LEU A 43 14.01 -4.66 -22.23
C LEU A 43 13.13 -5.43 -21.24
N TRP A 44 12.64 -6.62 -21.59
CA TRP A 44 11.83 -7.47 -20.70
C TRP A 44 12.65 -8.53 -19.95
N SER A 45 13.90 -8.76 -20.35
CA SER A 45 14.80 -9.71 -19.69
C SER A 45 15.79 -9.03 -18.75
N GLN A 46 15.37 -8.00 -17.99
CA GLN A 46 16.14 -7.61 -16.81
C GLN A 46 15.73 -8.56 -15.67
N PRO A 47 16.55 -9.55 -15.29
CA PRO A 47 16.32 -10.24 -14.04
C PRO A 47 16.36 -9.18 -12.95
N SER A 48 15.25 -8.99 -12.25
CA SER A 48 15.22 -8.24 -11.01
C SER A 48 16.22 -8.93 -10.08
N GLN A 49 17.42 -8.37 -9.93
CA GLN A 49 18.31 -8.71 -8.84
C GLN A 49 17.69 -8.17 -7.57
N PHE A 50 16.63 -8.84 -7.10
CA PHE A 50 16.36 -8.87 -5.67
C PHE A 50 17.55 -9.60 -5.07
N ALA A 51 18.53 -8.81 -4.63
CA ALA A 51 19.51 -9.27 -3.67
C ALA A 51 18.72 -9.81 -2.49
N GLN A 52 18.64 -11.14 -2.40
CA GLN A 52 18.18 -11.80 -1.19
C GLN A 52 19.31 -11.62 -0.18
N ASP A 53 19.23 -10.54 0.59
CA ASP A 53 20.03 -10.40 1.79
C ASP A 53 19.75 -11.62 2.68
N THR A 54 20.73 -12.52 2.72
CA THR A 54 20.79 -13.71 3.56
C THR A 54 21.07 -13.30 5.01
N SER A 55 20.18 -12.48 5.57
CA SER A 55 20.06 -12.17 7.00
C SER A 55 18.66 -12.56 7.49
N THR A 56 18.11 -13.68 6.99
CA THR A 56 16.67 -13.93 7.05
C THR A 56 16.18 -14.42 8.42
N ARG A 57 17.00 -15.08 9.25
CA ARG A 57 16.43 -15.85 10.38
C ARG A 57 16.19 -15.04 11.67
N ALA A 58 16.98 -14.00 11.96
CA ALA A 58 16.80 -13.20 13.18
C ALA A 58 15.83 -12.02 12.97
N GLN A 59 15.68 -11.54 11.73
CA GLN A 59 14.88 -10.35 11.41
C GLN A 59 13.40 -10.67 11.16
N GLU A 60 13.09 -11.92 10.82
CA GLU A 60 11.74 -12.38 10.48
C GLU A 60 10.77 -12.36 11.67
N PRO A 61 11.11 -12.86 12.89
CA PRO A 61 10.22 -12.78 14.05
C PRO A 61 9.89 -11.34 14.46
N ASP A 62 10.89 -10.46 14.48
CA ASP A 62 10.69 -9.04 14.82
C ASP A 62 9.79 -8.34 13.78
N ARG A 63 9.98 -8.67 12.49
CA ARG A 63 9.16 -8.11 11.42
C ARG A 63 7.71 -8.54 11.53
N GLU A 64 7.44 -9.81 11.80
CA GLU A 64 6.08 -10.33 11.98
C GLU A 64 5.39 -9.72 13.22
N ARG A 65 6.12 -9.59 14.33
CA ARG A 65 5.63 -8.94 15.54
C ARG A 65 5.26 -7.49 15.29
N ARG A 66 6.13 -6.71 14.64
CA ARG A 66 5.88 -5.31 14.25
C ARG A 66 4.71 -5.17 13.29
N ALA A 67 4.63 -6.04 12.28
CA ALA A 67 3.49 -6.08 11.36
C ALA A 67 2.17 -6.36 12.09
N SER A 68 2.19 -7.24 13.09
CA SER A 68 1.03 -7.54 13.93
C SER A 68 0.64 -6.33 14.78
N MET A 69 1.60 -5.63 15.38
CA MET A 69 1.32 -4.39 16.13
C MET A 69 0.67 -3.32 15.24
N VAL A 70 1.22 -3.07 14.04
CA VAL A 70 0.60 -2.14 13.07
C VAL A 70 -0.81 -2.61 12.68
N GLY A 71 -0.99 -3.92 12.50
CA GLY A 71 -2.30 -4.52 12.25
C GLY A 71 -3.29 -4.25 13.38
N LEU A 72 -2.87 -4.39 14.64
CA LEU A 72 -3.71 -4.12 15.80
C LEU A 72 -4.09 -2.64 15.88
N VAL A 73 -3.14 -1.73 15.71
CA VAL A 73 -3.40 -0.29 15.70
C VAL A 73 -4.40 0.09 14.60
N ARG A 74 -4.29 -0.52 13.41
CA ARG A 74 -5.27 -0.32 12.32
C ARG A 74 -6.66 -0.85 12.70
N THR A 75 -6.74 -2.00 13.36
CA THR A 75 -8.01 -2.54 13.86
C THR A 75 -8.64 -1.59 14.88
N ILE A 76 -7.88 -1.12 15.88
CA ILE A 76 -8.39 -0.16 16.86
C ILE A 76 -8.82 1.14 16.17
N SER A 77 -8.02 1.66 15.22
CA SER A 77 -8.39 2.86 14.47
C SER A 77 -9.70 2.71 13.69
N THR A 78 -9.97 1.52 13.16
CA THR A 78 -11.20 1.25 12.41
C THR A 78 -12.41 1.17 13.35
N ILE A 79 -12.21 0.56 14.52
CA ILE A 79 -13.18 0.53 15.62
C ILE A 79 -13.50 1.96 16.06
N GLU A 80 -12.50 2.80 16.32
CA GLU A 80 -12.66 4.21 16.72
C GLU A 80 -13.47 5.00 15.70
N VAL A 81 -13.15 4.89 14.40
CA VAL A 81 -13.93 5.56 13.34
C VAL A 81 -15.37 5.08 13.33
N THR A 82 -15.59 3.77 13.46
CA THR A 82 -16.94 3.20 13.48
C THR A 82 -17.73 3.69 14.70
N ASP A 83 -17.13 3.65 15.89
CA ASP A 83 -17.75 4.11 17.13
C ASP A 83 -18.03 5.62 17.08
N PHE A 84 -17.09 6.43 16.59
CA PHE A 84 -17.26 7.86 16.41
C PHE A 84 -18.43 8.18 15.46
N THR A 85 -18.59 7.45 14.36
CA THR A 85 -19.74 7.67 13.46
C THR A 85 -21.09 7.34 14.10
N GLN A 86 -21.11 6.50 15.13
CA GLN A 86 -22.32 6.10 15.84
C GLN A 86 -22.63 7.00 17.04
N TYR A 87 -21.63 7.39 17.82
CA TYR A 87 -21.80 8.08 19.10
C TYR A 87 -21.36 9.55 19.08
N GLY A 88 -20.57 9.97 18.09
CA GLY A 88 -20.11 11.36 17.93
C GLY A 88 -18.93 11.76 18.82
N SER A 89 -18.28 10.80 19.48
CA SER A 89 -17.09 11.01 20.31
C SER A 89 -16.18 9.79 20.31
N TYR A 90 -14.87 10.01 20.46
CA TYR A 90 -13.90 8.95 20.76
C TYR A 90 -14.03 8.48 22.21
N GLU A 91 -13.59 7.26 22.48
CA GLU A 91 -13.96 6.55 23.71
C GLU A 91 -12.76 5.85 24.37
N SER A 92 -12.93 5.52 25.66
CA SER A 92 -11.88 4.82 26.41
C SER A 92 -11.64 3.41 25.86
N TRP A 93 -10.43 2.86 26.09
CA TRP A 93 -10.11 1.47 25.71
C TRP A 93 -11.13 0.47 26.25
N GLN A 94 -11.57 0.66 27.50
CA GLN A 94 -12.53 -0.23 28.13
C GLN A 94 -13.88 -0.21 27.38
N THR A 95 -14.37 0.99 27.06
CA THR A 95 -15.59 1.17 26.27
C THR A 95 -15.47 0.48 24.90
N LEU A 96 -14.37 0.72 24.18
CA LEU A 96 -14.16 0.13 22.85
C LEU A 96 -14.07 -1.39 22.91
N ARG A 97 -13.37 -1.94 23.90
CA ARG A 97 -13.22 -3.38 24.10
C ARG A 97 -14.56 -4.06 24.38
N GLU A 98 -15.41 -3.44 25.19
CA GLU A 98 -16.74 -3.96 25.51
C GLU A 98 -17.69 -3.91 24.29
N ARG A 99 -17.69 -2.80 23.54
CA ARG A 99 -18.57 -2.62 22.37
C ARG A 99 -18.11 -3.43 21.14
N HIS A 100 -16.80 -3.58 20.93
CA HIS A 100 -16.21 -4.12 19.70
C HIS A 100 -15.44 -5.43 19.92
N LEU A 101 -15.85 -6.21 20.92
CA LEU A 101 -15.22 -7.48 21.27
C LEU A 101 -15.13 -8.45 20.07
N ARG A 102 -16.11 -8.41 19.16
CA ARG A 102 -16.12 -9.24 17.95
C ARG A 102 -14.95 -8.93 17.02
N ASP A 103 -14.69 -7.66 16.75
CA ASP A 103 -13.63 -7.24 15.82
C ASP A 103 -12.24 -7.51 16.42
N LEU A 104 -12.10 -7.24 17.72
CA LEU A 104 -10.91 -7.56 18.49
C LEU A 104 -10.63 -9.07 18.52
N ASN A 105 -11.65 -9.90 18.81
CA ASN A 105 -11.48 -11.37 18.77
C ASN A 105 -11.20 -11.88 17.35
N GLY A 106 -11.75 -11.23 16.32
CA GLY A 106 -11.42 -11.52 14.93
C GLY A 106 -9.95 -11.24 14.60
N TRP A 107 -9.37 -10.20 15.20
CA TRP A 107 -7.93 -9.93 15.10
C TRP A 107 -7.12 -10.99 15.86
N LEU A 108 -7.48 -11.33 17.11
CA LEU A 108 -6.81 -12.39 17.88
C LEU A 108 -6.83 -13.74 17.15
N ALA A 109 -7.96 -14.12 16.57
CA ALA A 109 -8.07 -15.38 15.83
C ALA A 109 -7.13 -15.44 14.61
N ARG A 110 -6.69 -14.30 14.06
CA ARG A 110 -5.76 -14.25 12.93
C ARG A 110 -4.30 -14.34 13.38
N PHE A 111 -3.95 -13.66 14.48
CA PHE A 111 -2.55 -13.49 14.91
C PHE A 111 -2.14 -14.35 16.12
N TYR A 112 -3.11 -14.85 16.89
CA TYR A 112 -2.93 -15.67 18.09
C TYR A 112 -3.71 -17.00 18.01
N SER A 113 -3.88 -17.55 16.80
CA SER A 113 -4.67 -18.78 16.58
C SER A 113 -4.12 -20.03 17.28
N ARG A 114 -2.84 -20.02 17.68
CA ARG A 114 -2.13 -21.17 18.24
C ARG A 114 -2.01 -21.10 19.76
N GLU A 115 -2.26 -19.93 20.32
CA GLU A 115 -2.14 -19.62 21.73
C GLU A 115 -3.51 -19.76 22.41
N ALA A 116 -3.64 -20.73 23.30
CA ALA A 116 -4.86 -20.90 24.07
C ALA A 116 -5.05 -19.74 25.06
N ASN A 117 -6.30 -19.29 25.19
CA ASN A 117 -6.75 -18.32 26.22
C ASN A 117 -6.13 -16.91 26.12
N VAL A 118 -5.63 -16.49 24.95
CA VAL A 118 -5.23 -15.09 24.74
C VAL A 118 -6.47 -14.23 24.57
N HIS A 119 -6.58 -13.18 25.37
CA HIS A 119 -7.66 -12.22 25.38
C HIS A 119 -7.10 -10.83 25.67
N PHE A 120 -7.80 -9.80 25.21
CA PHE A 120 -7.40 -8.42 25.48
C PHE A 120 -7.60 -8.07 26.95
N GLY A 121 -6.51 -7.65 27.60
CA GLY A 121 -6.48 -7.15 28.98
C GLY A 121 -6.83 -5.67 29.08
N ASP A 122 -6.76 -5.15 30.32
CA ASP A 122 -6.86 -3.72 30.62
C ASP A 122 -5.56 -2.98 30.27
N MET A 123 -5.63 -1.66 30.12
CA MET A 123 -4.41 -0.85 29.98
C MET A 123 -3.61 -0.84 31.30
N PRO A 124 -2.26 -0.76 31.25
CA PRO A 124 -1.47 -0.56 30.04
C PRO A 124 -1.21 -1.86 29.26
N GLU A 125 -1.03 -3.01 29.89
CA GLU A 125 -0.66 -4.26 29.19
C GLU A 125 -1.89 -4.98 28.65
N ILE A 126 -2.24 -4.71 27.38
CA ILE A 126 -3.45 -5.27 26.74
C ILE A 126 -3.23 -6.66 26.14
N LEU A 127 -1.98 -7.02 25.87
CA LEU A 127 -1.53 -8.34 25.44
C LEU A 127 -0.11 -8.57 25.99
N PRO A 128 0.34 -9.82 26.16
CA PRO A 128 1.67 -10.11 26.70
C PRO A 128 2.79 -9.35 25.98
N GLY A 129 3.44 -8.45 26.71
CA GLY A 129 4.53 -7.61 26.23
C GLY A 129 4.11 -6.44 25.33
N TRP A 130 2.82 -6.12 25.22
CA TRP A 130 2.29 -4.99 24.44
C TRP A 130 1.54 -4.01 25.35
N ASN A 131 2.08 -2.81 25.47
CA ASN A 131 1.51 -1.75 26.29
C ASN A 131 0.74 -0.74 25.44
N LEU A 132 -0.55 -0.61 25.67
CA LEU A 132 -1.41 0.40 25.07
C LEU A 132 -1.51 1.63 25.98
N ARG A 133 -1.38 2.82 25.38
CA ARG A 133 -1.83 4.09 25.94
C ARG A 133 -2.81 4.70 24.95
N LEU A 134 -4.05 4.87 25.37
CA LEU A 134 -5.09 5.55 24.60
C LEU A 134 -5.57 6.75 25.42
N ASN A 135 -5.28 7.95 24.93
CA ASN A 135 -5.72 9.20 25.55
C ASN A 135 -6.74 9.86 24.65
N VAL A 136 -7.94 10.09 25.18
CA VAL A 136 -9.00 10.83 24.49
C VAL A 136 -9.02 12.27 25.00
N ASN A 137 -9.19 13.22 24.10
CA ASN A 137 -9.30 14.63 24.45
C ASN A 137 -10.55 14.88 25.32
N ALA A 138 -10.52 15.92 26.15
CA ALA A 138 -11.63 16.22 27.07
C ALA A 138 -12.97 16.51 26.36
N ASP A 139 -12.93 16.93 25.10
CA ASP A 139 -14.09 17.17 24.24
C ASP A 139 -14.57 15.92 23.47
N GLY A 140 -13.85 14.81 23.59
CA GLY A 140 -14.10 13.58 22.84
C GLY A 140 -13.85 13.70 21.33
N GLN A 141 -13.22 14.78 20.85
CA GLN A 141 -13.05 15.06 19.42
C GLN A 141 -11.68 14.67 18.86
N GLY A 142 -10.79 14.16 19.71
CA GLY A 142 -9.52 13.61 19.26
C GLY A 142 -9.00 12.55 20.21
N PHE A 143 -8.03 11.77 19.74
CA PHE A 143 -7.35 10.79 20.55
C PHE A 143 -5.90 10.63 20.11
N VAL A 144 -5.07 10.14 21.02
CA VAL A 144 -3.72 9.66 20.71
C VAL A 144 -3.59 8.24 21.23
N LEU A 145 -3.25 7.33 20.33
CA LEU A 145 -2.99 5.93 20.60
C LEU A 145 -1.49 5.66 20.44
N LEU A 146 -0.89 5.03 21.46
CA LEU A 146 0.46 4.49 21.42
C LEU A 146 0.43 3.01 21.82
N LEU A 147 0.94 2.13 20.96
CA LEU A 147 1.15 0.72 21.25
C LEU A 147 2.65 0.44 21.29
N GLU A 148 3.17 0.15 22.47
CA GLU A 148 4.59 -0.08 22.72
C GLU A 148 4.89 -1.57 22.84
N ASP A 149 6.00 -2.01 22.25
CA ASP A 149 6.55 -3.35 22.48
C ASP A 149 7.49 -3.30 23.69
N SER A 150 7.00 -3.74 24.85
CA SER A 150 7.78 -3.66 26.09
C SER A 150 8.97 -4.63 26.12
N ALA A 151 9.02 -5.60 25.20
CA ALA A 151 10.14 -6.51 25.04
C ALA A 151 11.22 -5.98 24.07
N ASP A 152 10.89 -4.98 23.24
CA ASP A 152 11.83 -4.42 22.26
C ASP A 152 12.77 -3.42 22.93
N LYS A 153 14.07 -3.73 22.88
CA LYS A 153 15.12 -2.90 23.52
C LYS A 153 15.36 -1.56 22.83
N THR A 154 14.89 -1.39 21.60
CA THR A 154 15.01 -0.13 20.84
C THR A 154 13.84 0.81 21.14
N GLY A 155 12.88 0.37 21.95
CA GLY A 155 11.68 1.14 22.27
C GLY A 155 10.71 1.20 21.09
N TYR A 156 10.61 0.12 20.31
CA TYR A 156 9.68 0.09 19.19
C TYR A 156 8.24 0.34 19.66
N ALA A 157 7.57 1.27 18.99
CA ALA A 157 6.16 1.56 19.23
C ALA A 157 5.45 1.98 17.94
N VAL A 158 4.14 1.84 17.94
CA VAL A 158 3.25 2.31 16.87
C VAL A 158 2.33 3.37 17.44
N LEU A 159 2.32 4.54 16.80
CA LEU A 159 1.50 5.68 17.18
C LEU A 159 0.43 5.94 16.12
N ASN A 160 -0.77 6.30 16.56
CA ASN A 160 -1.87 6.75 15.71
C ASN A 160 -2.65 7.88 16.42
N ASP A 161 -3.30 8.73 15.63
CA ASP A 161 -4.11 9.84 16.10
C ASP A 161 -5.47 9.87 15.36
N GLU A 162 -6.32 10.85 15.68
CA GLU A 162 -7.64 11.00 15.07
C GLU A 162 -7.62 11.18 13.54
N ARG A 163 -6.46 11.49 12.98
CA ARG A 163 -6.27 11.67 11.53
C ARG A 163 -6.05 10.34 10.81
N GLY A 164 -5.97 9.23 11.55
CA GLY A 164 -5.71 7.89 11.02
C GLY A 164 -4.28 7.70 10.51
N VAL A 165 -3.34 8.55 10.94
CA VAL A 165 -1.95 8.49 10.51
C VAL A 165 -1.16 7.57 11.44
N ILE A 166 -0.80 6.39 10.93
CA ILE A 166 0.04 5.45 11.65
C ILE A 166 1.53 5.82 11.47
N ARG A 167 2.25 5.88 12.58
CA ARG A 167 3.70 6.12 12.64
C ARG A 167 4.37 5.02 13.43
N GLU A 168 5.53 4.57 12.95
CA GLU A 168 6.41 3.69 13.71
C GLU A 168 7.49 4.54 14.40
N CYS A 169 7.76 4.24 15.67
CA CYS A 169 8.64 5.01 16.54
C CYS A 169 9.68 4.10 17.19
N LYS A 170 10.80 4.70 17.60
CA LYS A 170 11.87 4.07 18.39
C LYS A 170 12.52 5.14 19.26
N TYR A 171 13.28 4.73 20.27
CA TYR A 171 14.07 5.67 21.06
C TYR A 171 15.12 6.38 20.21
N LEU A 172 15.32 7.66 20.52
CA LEU A 172 16.47 8.42 20.06
C LEU A 172 17.60 8.15 21.05
N HIS A 173 18.66 7.50 20.58
CA HIS A 173 19.88 7.24 21.34
C HIS A 173 20.93 8.31 21.04
#